data_AF-A0AAD5UQK6-F1
#
_entry.id   AF-A0AAD5UQK6-F1
#
_cell.length_a   1.000
_cell.length_b   1.000
_cell.length_c   1.000
_cell.angle_alpha   90.00
_cell.angle_beta   90.00
_cell.angle_gamma   90.00
#
_symmetry.space_group_name_H-M   'P 1'
#
loop_
_entity.id
_entity.type
_entity.pdbx_description
1 polymer ?
#
loop_
_entity_poly.entity_id
_entity_poly.type
_entity_poly.pdbx_seq_one_letter_code
_entity_poly.pdbx_strand_id
1 'polypeptide(L)'
;MPAIQYLEEFVEEQQIDQDNFLYLLDEISKQYQDNIIEKDQLQNVVREILSKNSDSSNDEVFQQLEKYLAIIDIFALPKFVYYPQQDVFALSKGERQFLGNVQEKSLEYRNRYELVKQRLLRNEVFLKPTFSADLNSYYKITPIIHLKGKPPGKYLLFGMFCEIQEGKLFIEDSDSYIEVKLSENLQLGNGIFTRGCFVLAEGDYTVNGEFIVETLAMPQPETRSKTLSCIPNSKEFFGGHPYDPNDYLLAELEKSEVSFTLEKLDVLFKGYSEAIIPFLFIFIGNFQSTSYVHSAAAATTYRENFDQLANIISKYPLISQNSHFIFIPGPNDPFGNMYSKPPIPAQYCKKLLSKVKNVTLASNPCRIKYCKKDILIFREDMMNIMVRNAAIPVPNDNIEKHLISTILDQGFLLPVPAEVKPIVISHYNAMLVYPLPDLVILADKFEAYQHEYEECQVVNPGSFPNNQFQFAVYQPAVGLVEPSILY
;
A
#
# COMPACT_ATOMS: atom_id res chain seq x y z
N MET A 1 32.17 20.14 30.72
CA MET A 1 31.48 20.75 29.56
C MET A 1 30.66 21.92 30.10
N PRO A 2 30.66 23.10 29.46
CA PRO A 2 29.77 24.20 29.86
C PRO A 2 28.31 23.74 29.83
N ALA A 3 27.50 24.10 30.83
CA ALA A 3 26.09 23.64 30.91
C ALA A 3 25.26 24.05 29.68
N ILE A 4 25.56 25.22 29.10
CA ILE A 4 24.92 25.71 27.87
C ILE A 4 25.24 24.81 26.68
N GLN A 5 26.50 24.39 26.52
CA GLN A 5 26.91 23.53 25.42
C GLN A 5 26.28 22.13 25.53
N TYR A 6 26.12 21.61 26.75
CA TYR A 6 25.40 20.36 26.99
C TYR A 6 23.89 20.48 26.67
N LEU A 7 23.28 21.63 27.00
CA LEU A 7 21.88 21.92 26.69
C LEU A 7 21.63 22.06 25.18
N GLU A 8 22.53 22.73 24.47
CA GLU A 8 22.47 22.87 23.00
C GLU A 8 22.60 21.49 22.32
N GLU A 9 23.60 20.68 22.69
CA GLU A 9 23.74 19.31 22.17
C GLU A 9 22.51 18.44 22.49
N PHE A 10 21.95 18.55 23.69
CA PHE A 10 20.77 17.78 24.08
C PHE A 10 19.50 18.20 23.34
N VAL A 11 19.32 19.51 23.09
CA VAL A 11 18.19 20.04 22.33
C VAL A 11 18.26 19.62 20.87
N GLU A 12 19.46 19.60 20.29
CA GLU A 12 19.70 19.06 18.95
C GLU A 12 19.44 17.54 18.90
N GLU A 13 19.88 16.77 19.90
CA GLU A 13 19.64 15.32 19.99
C GLU A 13 18.15 14.97 20.14
N GLN A 14 17.38 15.78 20.88
CA GLN A 14 15.96 15.51 21.19
C GLN A 14 14.97 16.32 20.34
N GLN A 15 15.45 17.08 19.34
CA GLN A 15 14.63 17.91 18.45
C GLN A 15 13.63 18.85 19.17
N ILE A 16 14.05 19.42 20.30
CA ILE A 16 13.20 20.33 21.08
C ILE A 16 13.10 21.68 20.34
N ASP A 17 11.89 22.19 20.12
CA ASP A 17 11.69 23.49 19.46
C ASP A 17 12.19 24.68 20.31
N GLN A 18 12.34 25.84 19.66
CA GLN A 18 12.88 27.04 20.31
C GLN A 18 12.03 27.57 21.46
N ASP A 19 10.71 27.39 21.41
CA ASP A 19 9.78 27.87 22.44
C ASP A 19 9.87 27.00 23.70
N ASN A 20 9.96 25.68 23.54
CA ASN A 20 10.21 24.73 24.62
C ASN A 20 11.61 24.89 25.22
N PHE A 21 12.62 25.25 24.42
CA PHE A 21 13.96 25.56 24.91
C PHE A 21 13.99 26.81 25.79
N LEU A 22 13.30 27.89 25.38
CA LEU A 22 13.16 29.11 26.17
C LEU A 22 12.46 28.86 27.51
N TYR A 23 11.42 28.02 27.50
CA TYR A 23 10.72 27.60 28.73
C TYR A 23 11.63 26.77 29.65
N LEU A 24 12.41 25.84 29.08
CA LEU A 24 13.39 25.03 29.83
C LEU A 24 14.40 25.92 30.56
N LEU A 25 14.94 26.94 29.88
CA LEU A 25 15.89 27.89 30.46
C LEU A 25 15.25 28.72 31.60
N ASP A 26 13.99 29.13 31.44
CA ASP A 26 13.25 29.88 32.47
C ASP A 26 13.05 29.03 33.74
N GLU A 27 12.65 27.77 33.61
CA GLU A 27 12.47 26.88 34.77
C GLU A 27 13.79 26.49 35.46
N ILE A 28 14.86 26.24 34.69
CA ILE A 28 16.20 26.03 35.26
C ILE A 28 16.62 27.26 36.08
N SER A 29 16.36 28.46 35.57
CA SER A 29 16.71 29.71 36.25
C SER A 29 15.88 29.98 37.53
N LYS A 30 14.66 29.45 37.61
CA LYS A 30 13.81 29.54 38.81
C LYS A 30 14.22 28.56 39.90
N GLN A 31 14.62 27.35 39.51
CA GLN A 31 14.94 26.28 40.46
C GLN A 31 16.37 26.35 41.01
N TYR A 32 17.32 26.87 40.22
CA TYR A 32 18.73 26.93 40.59
C TYR A 32 19.23 28.36 40.53
N GLN A 33 19.49 28.95 41.71
CA GLN A 33 20.04 30.31 41.84
C GLN A 33 21.57 30.34 41.86
N ASP A 34 22.23 29.18 41.92
CA ASP A 34 23.68 29.05 41.99
C ASP A 34 24.31 28.95 40.58
N ASN A 35 25.50 29.54 40.41
CA ASN A 35 26.22 29.58 39.13
C ASN A 35 26.83 28.24 38.66
N ILE A 36 26.62 27.15 39.41
CA ILE A 36 27.17 25.82 39.11
C ILE A 36 26.06 24.78 39.28
N ILE A 37 25.66 24.16 38.16
CA ILE A 37 24.63 23.11 38.11
C ILE A 37 25.30 21.80 37.69
N GLU A 38 25.06 20.74 38.46
CA GLU A 38 25.58 19.40 38.14
C GLU A 38 24.73 18.71 37.06
N LYS A 39 25.37 17.87 36.24
CA LYS A 39 24.72 17.20 35.09
C LYS A 39 23.48 16.40 35.48
N ASP A 40 23.51 15.69 36.61
CA ASP A 40 22.40 14.85 37.06
C ASP A 40 21.18 15.69 37.50
N GLN A 41 21.40 16.88 38.04
CA GLN A 41 20.33 17.82 38.40
C GLN A 41 19.63 18.33 37.14
N LEU A 42 20.43 18.69 36.13
CA LEU A 42 19.94 19.19 34.84
C LEU A 42 19.15 18.12 34.08
N GLN A 43 19.60 16.85 34.12
CA GLN A 43 18.85 15.72 33.56
C GLN A 43 17.51 15.46 34.26
N ASN A 44 17.44 15.65 35.58
CA ASN A 44 16.20 15.45 36.34
C ASN A 44 15.16 16.54 36.03
N VAL A 45 15.58 17.80 35.89
CA VAL A 45 14.69 18.92 35.50
C VAL A 45 14.13 18.71 34.11
N VAL A 46 14.98 18.31 33.16
CA VAL A 46 14.57 18.01 31.78
C VAL A 46 13.56 16.86 31.76
N ARG A 47 13.80 15.77 32.50
CA ARG A 47 12.83 14.67 32.64
C ARG A 47 11.51 15.13 33.26
N GLU A 48 11.57 15.96 34.30
CA GLU A 48 10.36 16.52 34.90
C GLU A 48 9.58 17.39 33.90
N ILE A 49 10.24 18.20 33.09
CA ILE A 49 9.57 19.08 32.11
C ILE A 49 8.97 18.25 30.96
N LEU A 50 9.69 17.25 30.45
CA LEU A 50 9.15 16.30 29.47
C LEU A 50 7.95 15.54 30.04
N SER A 51 7.98 15.18 31.33
CA SER A 51 6.83 14.55 32.01
C SER A 51 5.67 15.52 32.26
N LYS A 52 5.93 16.80 32.57
CA LYS A 52 4.89 17.81 32.80
C LYS A 52 4.21 18.27 31.49
N ASN A 53 4.92 18.25 30.36
CA ASN A 53 4.32 18.43 29.03
C ASN A 53 3.53 17.18 28.56
N SER A 54 3.75 16.01 29.18
CA SER A 54 2.91 14.82 28.94
C SER A 54 1.62 14.77 29.79
N ASP A 55 1.51 15.65 30.79
CA ASP A 55 0.36 15.74 31.70
C ASP A 55 -0.73 16.74 31.25
N SER A 56 -0.49 17.57 30.22
CA SER A 56 -1.57 18.13 29.39
C SER A 56 -2.14 17.01 28.52
N SER A 57 -2.89 16.14 29.20
CA SER A 57 -3.55 14.90 28.77
C SER A 57 -3.18 14.42 27.37
N ASN A 58 -2.29 13.43 27.28
CA ASN A 58 -2.15 12.54 26.12
C ASN A 58 -3.53 12.28 25.45
N ASP A 59 -4.58 12.04 26.25
CA ASP A 59 -5.95 11.84 25.79
C ASP A 59 -6.51 12.96 24.88
N GLU A 60 -6.19 14.24 25.11
CA GLU A 60 -6.61 15.35 24.24
C GLU A 60 -5.88 15.31 22.89
N VAL A 61 -4.59 14.96 22.88
CA VAL A 61 -3.82 14.78 21.63
C VAL A 61 -4.38 13.59 20.85
N PHE A 62 -4.55 12.42 21.46
CA PHE A 62 -5.15 11.25 20.82
C PHE A 62 -6.54 11.55 20.23
N GLN A 63 -7.39 12.30 20.94
CA GLN A 63 -8.70 12.74 20.44
C GLN A 63 -8.62 13.70 19.25
N GLN A 64 -7.59 14.54 19.17
CA GLN A 64 -7.38 15.39 18.00
C GLN A 64 -6.89 14.57 16.80
N LEU A 65 -5.99 13.61 17.02
CA LEU A 65 -5.46 12.72 15.98
C LEU A 65 -6.54 11.81 15.39
N GLU A 66 -7.50 11.36 16.20
CA GLU A 66 -8.66 10.60 15.76
C GLU A 66 -9.43 11.27 14.61
N LYS A 67 -9.52 12.61 14.60
CA LYS A 67 -10.22 13.37 13.54
C LYS A 67 -9.55 13.24 12.17
N TYR A 68 -8.26 12.91 12.16
CA TYR A 68 -7.44 12.83 10.95
C TYR A 68 -7.18 11.39 10.51
N LEU A 69 -7.69 10.41 11.24
CA LEU A 69 -7.66 9.00 10.86
C LEU A 69 -8.99 8.61 10.20
N ALA A 70 -8.93 8.16 8.95
CA ALA A 70 -10.06 7.57 8.27
C ALA A 70 -9.69 6.21 7.67
N ILE A 71 -10.34 5.16 8.16
CA ILE A 71 -10.29 3.82 7.55
C ILE A 71 -11.39 3.77 6.49
N ILE A 72 -11.00 3.62 5.23
CA ILE A 72 -11.91 3.73 4.10
C ILE A 72 -12.64 2.40 3.88
N ASP A 73 -13.96 2.45 3.84
CA ASP A 73 -14.78 1.32 3.42
C ASP A 73 -14.61 1.09 1.91
N ILE A 74 -13.86 0.04 1.56
CA ILE A 74 -13.57 -0.31 0.18
C ILE A 74 -14.82 -0.74 -0.61
N PHE A 75 -15.87 -1.19 0.08
CA PHE A 75 -17.14 -1.60 -0.53
C PHE A 75 -18.03 -0.39 -0.84
N ALA A 76 -17.73 0.75 -0.20
CA ALA A 76 -18.36 2.04 -0.43
C ALA A 76 -17.59 2.94 -1.43
N LEU A 77 -16.39 2.57 -1.87
CA LEU A 77 -15.53 3.40 -2.73
C LEU A 77 -16.22 3.91 -4.01
N PRO A 78 -16.16 5.22 -4.29
CA PRO A 78 -16.69 5.78 -5.54
C PRO A 78 -16.00 5.12 -6.75
N LYS A 79 -16.81 4.79 -7.78
CA LYS A 79 -16.31 4.16 -9.00
C LYS A 79 -16.14 5.23 -10.06
N PHE A 80 -14.91 5.65 -10.30
CA PHE A 80 -14.57 6.55 -11.39
C PHE A 80 -14.22 5.75 -12.65
N VAL A 81 -14.80 6.14 -13.78
CA VAL A 81 -14.55 5.54 -15.09
C VAL A 81 -13.97 6.60 -16.00
N TYR A 82 -12.90 6.25 -16.71
CA TYR A 82 -12.30 7.11 -17.71
C TYR A 82 -13.05 7.00 -19.04
N TYR A 83 -13.36 8.14 -19.66
CA TYR A 83 -14.04 8.23 -20.95
C TYR A 83 -13.06 8.78 -22.01
N PRO A 84 -12.45 7.91 -22.85
CA PRO A 84 -11.38 8.31 -23.77
C PRO A 84 -11.75 9.41 -24.77
N GLN A 85 -13.02 9.48 -25.18
CA GLN A 85 -13.50 10.49 -26.12
C GLN A 85 -13.56 11.90 -25.52
N GLN A 86 -13.73 11.99 -24.20
CA GLN A 86 -13.88 13.25 -23.48
C GLN A 86 -12.61 13.60 -22.69
N ASP A 87 -11.68 12.65 -22.53
CA ASP A 87 -10.47 12.78 -21.72
C ASP A 87 -10.79 13.19 -20.27
N VAL A 88 -11.82 12.55 -19.69
CA VAL A 88 -12.26 12.82 -18.31
C VAL A 88 -12.56 11.54 -17.55
N PHE A 89 -12.31 11.58 -16.25
CA PHE A 89 -12.87 10.64 -15.29
C PHE A 89 -14.22 11.15 -14.79
N ALA A 90 -15.24 10.30 -14.82
CA ALA A 90 -16.54 10.61 -14.24
C ALA A 90 -17.02 9.51 -13.31
N LEU A 91 -17.81 9.90 -12.31
CA LEU A 91 -18.43 8.96 -11.38
C LEU A 91 -19.45 8.09 -12.13
N SER A 92 -19.33 6.78 -11.97
CA SER A 92 -20.28 5.82 -12.54
C SER A 92 -21.65 5.99 -11.88
N LYS A 93 -22.70 6.11 -12.69
CA LYS A 93 -24.08 6.38 -12.26
C LYS A 93 -24.90 5.10 -11.96
N GLY A 94 -24.31 3.92 -12.10
CA GLY A 94 -25.00 2.65 -11.86
C GLY A 94 -25.09 2.27 -10.38
N GLU A 95 -26.22 1.66 -9.98
CA GLU A 95 -26.34 1.04 -8.67
C GLU A 95 -25.38 -0.15 -8.56
N ARG A 96 -24.68 -0.28 -7.42
CA ARG A 96 -23.78 -1.41 -7.18
C ARG A 96 -24.60 -2.65 -6.88
N GLN A 97 -24.43 -3.67 -7.70
CA GLN A 97 -24.99 -5.00 -7.42
C GLN A 97 -23.96 -5.81 -6.63
N PHE A 98 -24.40 -6.53 -5.59
CA PHE A 98 -23.49 -7.39 -4.83
C PHE A 98 -22.89 -8.50 -5.71
N LEU A 99 -23.73 -9.11 -6.55
CA LEU A 99 -23.32 -10.04 -7.60
C LEU A 99 -23.26 -9.29 -8.92
N GLY A 100 -22.06 -9.15 -9.46
CA GLY A 100 -21.90 -8.51 -10.76
C GLY A 100 -22.43 -9.36 -11.90
N ASN A 101 -22.80 -8.70 -13.00
CA ASN A 101 -23.24 -9.39 -14.21
C ASN A 101 -22.08 -9.59 -15.21
N VAL A 102 -22.30 -10.41 -16.24
CA VAL A 102 -21.25 -10.73 -17.24
C VAL A 102 -20.77 -9.50 -18.00
N GLN A 103 -21.66 -8.51 -18.23
CA GLN A 103 -21.31 -7.28 -18.93
C GLN A 103 -20.39 -6.38 -18.07
N GLU A 104 -20.60 -6.37 -16.75
CA GLU A 104 -19.70 -5.67 -15.82
C GLU A 104 -18.31 -6.27 -15.84
N LYS A 105 -18.19 -7.61 -15.91
CA LYS A 105 -16.88 -8.26 -15.98
C LYS A 105 -16.07 -7.74 -17.18
N SER A 106 -16.63 -7.77 -18.38
CA SER A 106 -15.92 -7.29 -19.58
C SER A 106 -15.64 -5.79 -19.52
N LEU A 107 -16.56 -5.01 -18.93
CA LEU A 107 -16.36 -3.59 -18.71
C LEU A 107 -15.20 -3.29 -17.76
N GLU A 108 -14.98 -4.08 -16.71
CA GLU A 108 -13.84 -3.88 -15.78
C GLU A 108 -12.47 -4.08 -16.46
N TYR A 109 -12.32 -5.08 -17.32
CA TYR A 109 -11.09 -5.25 -18.09
C TYR A 109 -10.86 -4.07 -19.05
N ARG A 110 -11.93 -3.61 -19.72
CA ARG A 110 -11.85 -2.43 -20.59
C ARG A 110 -11.51 -1.16 -19.79
N ASN A 111 -12.14 -0.95 -18.64
CA ASN A 111 -11.85 0.19 -17.76
C ASN A 111 -10.39 0.19 -17.31
N ARG A 112 -9.84 -0.98 -16.96
CA ARG A 112 -8.41 -1.11 -16.64
C ARG A 112 -7.50 -0.80 -17.82
N TYR A 113 -7.80 -1.36 -19.00
CA TYR A 113 -7.06 -1.08 -20.22
C TYR A 113 -7.01 0.43 -20.49
N GLU A 114 -8.17 1.09 -20.44
CA GLU A 114 -8.27 2.54 -20.69
C GLU A 114 -7.58 3.37 -19.59
N LEU A 115 -7.65 2.97 -18.33
CA LEU A 115 -6.95 3.64 -17.21
C LEU A 115 -5.43 3.58 -17.37
N VAL A 116 -4.88 2.42 -17.75
CA VAL A 116 -3.43 2.27 -17.98
C VAL A 116 -3.01 2.99 -19.26
N LYS A 117 -3.80 2.89 -20.32
CA LYS A 117 -3.55 3.55 -21.61
C LYS A 117 -3.51 5.07 -21.47
N GLN A 118 -4.46 5.68 -20.78
CA GLN A 118 -4.52 7.14 -20.66
C GLN A 118 -3.30 7.71 -19.96
N ARG A 119 -2.83 7.09 -18.86
CA ARG A 119 -1.62 7.56 -18.18
C ARG A 119 -0.36 7.33 -19.03
N LEU A 120 -0.31 6.21 -19.76
CA LEU A 120 0.80 5.90 -20.64
C LEU A 120 0.93 6.96 -21.75
N LEU A 121 -0.18 7.36 -22.36
CA LEU A 121 -0.20 8.36 -23.43
C LEU A 121 0.09 9.79 -22.96
N ARG A 122 0.09 10.05 -21.64
CA ARG A 122 0.55 11.33 -21.06
C ARG A 122 2.05 11.36 -20.74
N ASN A 123 2.75 10.25 -20.93
CA ASN A 123 4.21 10.24 -20.86
C ASN A 123 4.77 10.86 -22.15
N GLU A 124 5.75 11.76 -21.99
CA GLU A 124 6.33 12.56 -23.07
C GLU A 124 6.88 11.72 -24.21
N VAL A 125 7.39 10.51 -23.92
CA VAL A 125 7.94 9.61 -24.94
C VAL A 125 6.89 9.08 -25.92
N PHE A 126 5.59 9.15 -25.59
CA PHE A 126 4.48 8.76 -26.46
C PHE A 126 3.77 9.97 -27.10
N LEU A 127 4.10 11.19 -26.68
CA LEU A 127 3.49 12.39 -27.23
C LEU A 127 4.03 12.65 -28.64
N LYS A 128 3.12 12.73 -29.60
CA LYS A 128 3.48 13.06 -30.97
C LYS A 128 4.08 14.48 -31.00
N PRO A 129 5.29 14.67 -31.54
CA PRO A 129 5.89 15.99 -31.64
C PRO A 129 5.04 16.94 -32.48
N THR A 130 5.03 18.22 -32.09
CA THR A 130 4.42 19.30 -32.89
C THR A 130 5.34 19.65 -34.06
N PHE A 131 4.78 20.24 -35.14
CA PHE A 131 5.43 20.50 -36.44
C PHE A 131 6.96 20.72 -36.38
N SER A 132 7.69 20.00 -37.25
CA SER A 132 9.13 20.11 -37.54
C SER A 132 10.11 19.26 -36.71
N ALA A 133 9.65 18.42 -35.79
CA ALA A 133 10.54 17.45 -35.12
C ALA A 133 10.66 16.11 -35.88
N ASP A 134 11.76 15.41 -35.63
CA ASP A 134 12.03 14.08 -36.20
C ASP A 134 10.92 13.09 -35.81
N LEU A 135 10.25 12.49 -36.80
CA LEU A 135 9.17 11.53 -36.55
C LEU A 135 9.65 10.26 -35.83
N ASN A 136 10.96 10.05 -35.74
CA ASN A 136 11.58 8.97 -34.98
C ASN A 136 11.73 9.27 -33.48
N SER A 137 11.37 10.48 -33.01
CA SER A 137 11.62 10.90 -31.62
C SER A 137 10.56 10.46 -30.61
N TYR A 138 9.53 9.71 -31.03
CA TYR A 138 8.46 9.25 -30.14
C TYR A 138 8.06 7.81 -30.44
N TYR A 139 7.57 7.13 -29.42
CA TYR A 139 7.08 5.76 -29.53
C TYR A 139 5.61 5.75 -29.93
N LYS A 140 5.32 5.21 -31.11
CA LYS A 140 3.94 5.11 -31.61
C LYS A 140 3.35 3.72 -31.32
N ILE A 141 2.40 3.69 -30.40
CA ILE A 141 1.58 2.49 -30.16
C ILE A 141 0.67 2.23 -31.35
N THR A 142 0.73 1.01 -31.89
CA THR A 142 -0.09 0.56 -33.01
C THR A 142 -1.23 -0.32 -32.49
N PRO A 143 -2.51 0.03 -32.75
CA PRO A 143 -3.64 -0.85 -32.44
C PRO A 143 -3.50 -2.18 -33.17
N ILE A 144 -3.81 -3.29 -32.49
CA ILE A 144 -3.58 -4.64 -33.01
C ILE A 144 -4.41 -4.90 -34.26
N ILE A 145 -5.65 -4.40 -34.29
CA ILE A 145 -6.53 -4.50 -35.46
C ILE A 145 -5.93 -3.87 -36.73
N HIS A 146 -5.04 -2.88 -36.58
CA HIS A 146 -4.38 -2.20 -37.69
C HIS A 146 -3.13 -2.91 -38.21
N LEU A 147 -2.64 -3.97 -37.55
CA LEU A 147 -1.53 -4.78 -38.08
C LEU A 147 -1.95 -5.52 -39.35
N LYS A 148 -3.21 -5.95 -39.45
CA LYS A 148 -3.75 -6.56 -40.66
C LYS A 148 -3.70 -5.56 -41.81
N GLY A 149 -2.89 -5.86 -42.82
CA GLY A 149 -2.68 -5.00 -44.00
C GLY A 149 -1.51 -4.02 -43.87
N LYS A 150 -0.79 -4.03 -42.75
CA LYS A 150 0.50 -3.33 -42.63
C LYS A 150 1.63 -4.15 -43.26
N PRO A 151 2.66 -3.49 -43.82
CA PRO A 151 3.83 -4.18 -44.29
C PRO A 151 4.58 -4.82 -43.11
N PRO A 152 5.34 -5.90 -43.34
CA PRO A 152 6.24 -6.45 -42.34
C PRO A 152 7.21 -5.39 -41.82
N GLY A 153 7.56 -5.47 -40.53
CA GLY A 153 8.49 -4.54 -39.89
C GLY A 153 8.23 -4.38 -38.39
N LYS A 154 8.92 -3.40 -37.80
CA LYS A 154 8.86 -3.14 -36.35
C LYS A 154 7.62 -2.34 -35.96
N TYR A 155 6.93 -2.81 -34.93
CA TYR A 155 5.78 -2.14 -34.32
C TYR A 155 5.86 -2.22 -32.80
N LEU A 156 5.29 -1.22 -32.14
CA LEU A 156 5.06 -1.22 -30.71
C LEU A 156 3.58 -1.45 -30.42
N LEU A 157 3.28 -2.48 -29.62
CA LEU A 157 1.93 -2.85 -29.21
C LEU A 157 1.73 -2.54 -27.73
N PHE A 158 0.49 -2.19 -27.37
CA PHE A 158 0.05 -2.08 -25.98
C PHE A 158 -1.22 -2.89 -25.80
N GLY A 159 -1.19 -3.87 -24.91
CA GLY A 159 -2.31 -4.75 -24.64
C GLY A 159 -2.08 -5.67 -23.45
N MET A 160 -3.08 -6.46 -23.09
CA MET A 160 -3.02 -7.43 -22.01
C MET A 160 -2.41 -8.74 -22.51
N PHE A 161 -1.47 -9.31 -21.76
CA PHE A 161 -1.06 -10.68 -21.96
C PHE A 161 -2.17 -11.65 -21.57
N CYS A 162 -2.51 -12.56 -22.48
CA CYS A 162 -3.51 -13.59 -22.26
C CYS A 162 -3.14 -14.89 -22.96
N GLU A 163 -3.89 -15.94 -22.64
CA GLU A 163 -3.77 -17.25 -23.27
C GLU A 163 -5.15 -17.61 -23.82
N ILE A 164 -5.29 -17.58 -25.15
CA ILE A 164 -6.54 -17.92 -25.84
C ILE A 164 -6.54 -19.38 -26.27
N GLN A 165 -5.36 -19.91 -26.62
CA GLN A 165 -5.12 -21.29 -27.00
C GLN A 165 -4.07 -21.86 -26.04
N GLU A 166 -4.27 -23.11 -25.62
CA GLU A 166 -3.38 -23.76 -24.66
C GLU A 166 -1.92 -23.72 -25.13
N GLY A 167 -1.05 -23.20 -24.26
CA GLY A 167 0.39 -23.09 -24.52
C GLY A 167 0.81 -21.96 -25.45
N LYS A 168 -0.11 -21.09 -25.90
CA LYS A 168 0.18 -19.96 -26.79
C LYS A 168 -0.11 -18.62 -26.12
N LEU A 169 0.86 -17.72 -26.19
CA LEU A 169 0.75 -16.38 -25.65
C LEU A 169 0.13 -15.43 -26.68
N PHE A 170 -0.75 -14.56 -26.21
CA PHE A 170 -1.39 -13.53 -27.01
C PHE A 170 -1.24 -12.17 -26.32
N ILE A 171 -1.27 -11.11 -27.13
CA ILE A 171 -1.56 -9.76 -26.66
C ILE A 171 -2.94 -9.37 -27.16
N GLU A 172 -3.79 -8.87 -26.27
CA GLU A 172 -5.15 -8.41 -26.55
C GLU A 172 -5.31 -6.92 -26.20
N ASP A 173 -5.84 -6.13 -27.14
CA ASP A 173 -6.23 -4.73 -26.90
C ASP A 173 -7.77 -4.57 -26.89
N SER A 174 -8.28 -3.34 -27.02
CA SER A 174 -9.72 -3.08 -26.99
C SER A 174 -10.50 -3.71 -28.15
N ASP A 175 -9.83 -4.00 -29.26
CA ASP A 175 -10.46 -4.24 -30.57
C ASP A 175 -10.01 -5.55 -31.24
N SER A 176 -8.84 -6.10 -30.88
CA SER A 176 -8.29 -7.34 -31.46
C SER A 176 -7.26 -8.00 -30.54
N TYR A 177 -6.84 -9.20 -30.93
CA TYR A 177 -5.72 -9.93 -30.34
C TYR A 177 -4.77 -10.44 -31.42
N ILE A 178 -3.53 -10.76 -31.03
CA ILE A 178 -2.51 -11.37 -31.91
C ILE A 178 -1.68 -12.39 -31.13
N GLU A 179 -1.38 -13.53 -31.77
CA GLU A 179 -0.44 -14.54 -31.24
C GLU A 179 0.97 -13.96 -31.26
N VAL A 180 1.67 -14.06 -30.14
CA VAL A 180 3.03 -13.54 -30.01
C VAL A 180 4.03 -14.66 -29.75
N LYS A 181 5.19 -14.56 -30.41
CA LYS A 181 6.36 -15.41 -30.15
C LYS A 181 7.45 -14.56 -29.50
N LEU A 182 8.13 -15.12 -28.51
CA LEU A 182 9.24 -14.43 -27.86
C LEU A 182 10.53 -14.69 -28.63
N SER A 183 11.30 -13.64 -28.91
CA SER A 183 12.64 -13.75 -29.51
C SER A 183 13.60 -14.49 -28.58
N GLU A 184 14.60 -15.17 -29.14
CA GLU A 184 15.68 -15.80 -28.35
C GLU A 184 16.49 -14.77 -27.55
N ASN A 185 16.60 -13.54 -28.05
CA ASN A 185 17.33 -12.43 -27.42
C ASN A 185 16.38 -11.40 -26.78
N LEU A 186 15.24 -11.87 -26.25
CA LEU A 186 14.22 -11.01 -25.64
C LEU A 186 14.82 -10.10 -24.57
N GLN A 187 14.63 -8.79 -24.74
CA GLN A 187 14.97 -7.77 -23.76
C GLN A 187 13.78 -7.53 -22.84
N LEU A 188 13.99 -7.67 -21.54
CA LEU A 188 12.95 -7.50 -20.54
C LEU A 188 13.20 -6.23 -19.73
N GLY A 189 12.17 -5.39 -19.62
CA GLY A 189 12.10 -4.37 -18.60
C GLY A 189 11.86 -4.97 -17.22
N ASN A 190 11.92 -4.13 -16.19
CA ASN A 190 11.57 -4.53 -14.82
C ASN A 190 10.10 -4.97 -14.76
N GLY A 191 9.83 -6.01 -13.98
CA GLY A 191 8.51 -6.61 -13.86
C GLY A 191 8.50 -8.14 -13.82
N ILE A 192 7.38 -8.69 -13.35
CA ILE A 192 6.99 -10.09 -13.38
C ILE A 192 5.79 -10.19 -14.34
N PHE A 193 6.03 -10.71 -15.54
CA PHE A 193 5.03 -10.73 -16.60
C PHE A 193 4.12 -11.93 -16.43
N THR A 194 2.89 -11.74 -15.98
CA THR A 194 1.88 -12.81 -15.90
C THR A 194 0.77 -12.61 -16.94
N ARG A 195 -0.03 -13.66 -17.15
CA ARG A 195 -1.28 -13.56 -17.90
C ARG A 195 -2.22 -12.62 -17.12
N GLY A 196 -2.63 -11.49 -17.69
CA GLY A 196 -3.40 -10.45 -16.99
C GLY A 196 -2.62 -9.16 -16.71
N CYS A 197 -1.32 -9.12 -17.00
CA CYS A 197 -0.56 -7.87 -17.07
C CYS A 197 -0.82 -7.17 -18.42
N PHE A 198 -1.00 -5.86 -18.40
CA PHE A 198 -0.84 -5.00 -19.57
C PHE A 198 0.65 -4.79 -19.86
N VAL A 199 1.06 -4.85 -21.12
CA VAL A 199 2.47 -4.79 -21.52
C VAL A 199 2.65 -3.89 -22.73
N LEU A 200 3.85 -3.34 -22.83
CA LEU A 200 4.40 -2.77 -24.06
C LEU A 200 5.29 -3.83 -24.72
N ALA A 201 4.95 -4.19 -25.95
CA ALA A 201 5.71 -5.18 -26.71
C ALA A 201 6.20 -4.56 -28.02
N GLU A 202 7.52 -4.39 -28.13
CA GLU A 202 8.18 -4.02 -29.38
C GLU A 202 8.66 -5.27 -30.08
N GLY A 203 8.42 -5.36 -31.38
CA GLY A 203 8.80 -6.53 -32.15
C GLY A 203 8.49 -6.44 -33.63
N ASP A 204 8.85 -7.50 -34.34
CA ASP A 204 8.68 -7.62 -35.78
C ASP A 204 7.37 -8.31 -36.14
N TYR A 205 6.54 -7.62 -36.92
CA TYR A 205 5.41 -8.22 -37.61
C TYR A 205 5.88 -8.86 -38.91
N THR A 206 5.67 -10.16 -39.05
CA THR A 206 6.20 -10.96 -40.15
C THR A 206 5.24 -11.03 -41.35
N VAL A 207 5.76 -11.44 -42.51
CA VAL A 207 4.94 -11.76 -43.71
C VAL A 207 3.87 -12.82 -43.47
N ASN A 208 4.07 -13.70 -42.49
CA ASN A 208 3.13 -14.76 -42.16
C ASN A 208 2.02 -14.31 -41.19
N GLY A 209 2.02 -13.04 -40.78
CA GLY A 209 1.06 -12.49 -39.83
C GLY A 209 1.36 -12.82 -38.36
N GLU A 210 2.56 -13.32 -38.06
CA GLU A 210 3.05 -13.57 -36.70
C GLU A 210 3.77 -12.34 -36.15
N PHE A 211 3.72 -12.13 -34.84
CA PHE A 211 4.45 -11.05 -34.16
C PHE A 211 5.54 -11.62 -33.26
N ILE A 212 6.79 -11.28 -33.54
CA ILE A 212 7.96 -11.73 -32.78
C ILE A 212 8.40 -10.60 -31.85
N VAL A 213 8.20 -10.77 -30.55
CA VAL A 213 8.53 -9.78 -29.53
C VAL A 213 10.03 -9.80 -29.26
N GLU A 214 10.67 -8.64 -29.42
CA GLU A 214 12.09 -8.43 -29.13
C GLU A 214 12.31 -7.72 -27.80
N THR A 215 11.43 -6.77 -27.45
CA THR A 215 11.48 -6.06 -26.18
C THR A 215 10.11 -6.08 -25.52
N LEU A 216 10.09 -6.35 -24.23
CA LEU A 216 8.88 -6.34 -23.43
C LEU A 216 9.07 -5.53 -22.16
N ALA A 217 8.15 -4.61 -21.89
CA ALA A 217 8.19 -3.76 -20.71
C ALA A 217 6.80 -3.58 -20.09
N MET A 218 6.78 -3.25 -18.80
CA MET A 218 5.59 -2.79 -18.12
C MET A 218 5.23 -1.35 -18.56
N PRO A 219 3.94 -0.97 -18.58
CA PRO A 219 3.52 0.39 -18.87
C PRO A 219 3.76 1.27 -17.65
N GLN A 220 4.90 1.96 -17.63
CA GLN A 220 5.35 2.78 -16.50
C GLN A 220 4.21 3.66 -15.93
N PRO A 221 4.11 3.80 -14.60
CA PRO A 221 3.05 4.57 -13.99
C PRO A 221 3.33 6.06 -14.14
N GLU A 222 2.32 6.87 -13.81
CA GLU A 222 2.50 8.30 -13.63
C GLU A 222 2.71 8.57 -12.14
N THR A 223 3.61 9.47 -11.79
CA THR A 223 3.82 9.85 -10.38
C THR A 223 2.54 10.38 -9.76
N ARG A 224 2.46 10.28 -8.44
CA ARG A 224 1.33 10.80 -7.66
C ARG A 224 1.15 12.29 -7.92
N SER A 225 2.20 13.09 -7.82
CA SER A 225 2.14 14.55 -8.00
C SER A 225 1.63 14.93 -9.38
N LYS A 226 2.12 14.28 -10.44
CA LYS A 226 1.67 14.54 -11.81
C LYS A 226 0.19 14.18 -11.98
N THR A 227 -0.25 13.02 -11.48
CA THR A 227 -1.66 12.61 -11.52
C THR A 227 -2.58 13.60 -10.83
N LEU A 228 -2.21 14.03 -9.61
CA LEU A 228 -3.01 14.96 -8.82
C LEU A 228 -3.08 16.37 -9.44
N SER A 229 -2.04 16.78 -10.17
CA SER A 229 -1.99 18.08 -10.84
C SER A 229 -2.82 18.13 -12.13
N CYS A 230 -2.89 17.01 -12.87
CA CYS A 230 -3.50 16.98 -14.20
C CYS A 230 -4.95 16.46 -14.19
N ILE A 231 -5.35 15.67 -13.19
CA ILE A 231 -6.67 15.03 -13.17
C ILE A 231 -7.57 15.66 -12.10
N PRO A 232 -8.65 16.33 -12.53
CA PRO A 232 -9.66 16.83 -11.61
C PRO A 232 -10.25 15.71 -10.74
N ASN A 233 -10.51 16.00 -9.46
CA ASN A 233 -11.14 15.08 -8.49
C ASN A 233 -10.35 13.79 -8.20
N SER A 234 -9.12 13.66 -8.69
CA SER A 234 -8.25 12.49 -8.44
C SER A 234 -8.02 12.20 -6.94
N LYS A 235 -8.10 13.23 -6.07
CA LYS A 235 -8.06 13.10 -4.61
C LYS A 235 -9.20 12.27 -4.01
N GLU A 236 -10.32 12.14 -4.73
CA GLU A 236 -11.48 11.37 -4.29
C GLU A 236 -11.34 9.87 -4.62
N PHE A 237 -10.43 9.49 -5.51
CA PHE A 237 -10.31 8.10 -6.00
C PHE A 237 -9.86 7.15 -4.90
N PHE A 238 -9.08 7.65 -3.94
CA PHE A 238 -8.66 6.89 -2.77
C PHE A 238 -9.82 6.61 -1.81
N GLY A 239 -10.88 7.44 -1.84
CA GLY A 239 -12.01 7.42 -0.93
C GLY A 239 -11.85 8.35 0.28
N GLY A 240 -12.88 8.44 1.12
CA GLY A 240 -12.91 9.31 2.30
C GLY A 240 -13.04 10.80 1.97
N HIS A 241 -13.40 11.62 2.97
CA HIS A 241 -13.51 13.06 2.80
C HIS A 241 -12.12 13.69 2.59
N PRO A 242 -11.96 14.64 1.66
CA PRO A 242 -10.72 15.39 1.53
C PRO A 242 -10.47 16.21 2.80
N TYR A 243 -9.24 16.12 3.31
CA TYR A 243 -8.74 16.93 4.41
C TYR A 243 -8.84 18.43 4.08
N ASP A 244 -9.16 19.27 5.06
CA ASP A 244 -9.05 20.73 4.92
C ASP A 244 -7.56 21.12 4.90
N PRO A 245 -7.02 21.67 3.79
CA PRO A 245 -5.60 22.00 3.68
C PRO A 245 -5.04 22.88 4.81
N ASN A 246 -5.90 23.61 5.54
CA ASN A 246 -5.55 24.55 6.60
C ASN A 246 -5.36 23.92 7.98
N ASP A 247 -5.69 22.64 8.17
CA ASP A 247 -5.36 21.94 9.41
C ASP A 247 -3.85 21.60 9.39
N TYR A 248 -3.13 22.11 10.39
CA TYR A 248 -1.68 21.89 10.58
C TYR A 248 -1.47 21.07 11.84
N LEU A 249 -1.76 19.77 11.78
CA LEU A 249 -1.28 18.81 12.77
C LEU A 249 -0.45 17.74 12.05
N LEU A 250 0.87 17.83 12.22
CA LEU A 250 1.80 16.78 11.85
C LEU A 250 1.91 15.87 13.07
N ALA A 251 1.33 14.69 12.95
CA ALA A 251 1.31 13.73 14.03
C ALA A 251 2.22 12.56 13.69
N GLU A 252 3.13 12.27 14.60
CA GLU A 252 3.94 11.06 14.58
C GLU A 252 3.01 9.86 14.78
N LEU A 253 3.03 8.94 13.82
CA LEU A 253 2.54 7.60 14.04
C LEU A 253 3.73 6.71 14.22
N GLU A 254 3.58 5.79 15.15
CA GLU A 254 4.34 4.57 15.13
C GLU A 254 3.36 3.48 14.70
N LYS A 255 3.67 2.83 13.58
CA LYS A 255 2.97 1.60 13.19
C LYS A 255 3.74 0.44 13.80
N SER A 256 3.04 -0.62 14.18
CA SER A 256 3.68 -1.92 14.28
C SER A 256 2.78 -2.94 13.60
N GLU A 257 3.38 -3.69 12.68
CA GLU A 257 2.74 -4.79 11.99
C GLU A 257 3.14 -6.10 12.67
N VAL A 258 2.17 -6.79 13.25
CA VAL A 258 2.45 -8.02 14.02
C VAL A 258 1.54 -9.15 13.60
N SER A 259 2.15 -10.29 13.30
CA SER A 259 1.50 -11.61 13.22
C SER A 259 1.92 -12.45 14.44
N PHE A 260 1.07 -13.35 14.92
CA PHE A 260 0.97 -13.68 16.34
C PHE A 260 2.05 -14.62 16.87
N THR A 261 2.89 -14.10 17.76
CA THR A 261 3.40 -14.84 18.92
C THR A 261 3.03 -14.05 20.16
N LEU A 262 2.08 -14.57 20.94
CA LEU A 262 1.47 -13.86 22.07
C LEU A 262 2.50 -13.40 23.11
N GLU A 263 3.56 -14.18 23.32
CA GLU A 263 4.66 -13.83 24.22
C GLU A 263 5.44 -12.60 23.74
N LYS A 264 5.74 -12.53 22.44
CA LYS A 264 6.46 -11.39 21.85
C LYS A 264 5.60 -10.12 21.78
N LEU A 265 4.29 -10.26 21.66
CA LEU A 265 3.36 -9.14 21.77
C LEU A 265 3.32 -8.54 23.18
N ASP A 266 3.41 -9.36 24.21
CA ASP A 266 3.53 -8.87 25.59
C ASP A 266 4.80 -8.02 25.75
N VAL A 267 5.93 -8.47 25.21
CA VAL A 267 7.20 -7.71 25.20
C VAL A 267 7.06 -6.40 24.44
N LEU A 268 6.46 -6.42 23.24
CA LEU A 268 6.23 -5.22 22.43
C LEU A 268 5.39 -4.18 23.17
N PHE A 269 4.24 -4.59 23.70
CA PHE A 269 3.36 -3.67 24.42
C PHE A 269 3.98 -3.18 25.72
N LYS A 270 4.77 -4.02 26.41
CA LYS A 270 5.55 -3.57 27.56
C LYS A 270 6.52 -2.46 27.15
N GLY A 271 7.32 -2.67 26.11
CA GLY A 271 8.27 -1.68 25.61
C GLY A 271 7.61 -0.35 25.27
N TYR A 272 6.51 -0.38 24.51
CA TYR A 272 5.75 0.84 24.20
C TYR A 272 5.07 1.48 25.40
N SER A 273 4.58 0.68 26.36
CA SER A 273 3.96 1.24 27.57
C SER A 273 4.95 1.96 28.49
N GLU A 274 6.24 1.62 28.39
CA GLU A 274 7.34 2.19 29.18
C GLU A 274 8.07 3.32 28.45
N ALA A 275 7.95 3.41 27.12
CA ALA A 275 8.61 4.41 26.28
C ALA A 275 7.59 5.42 25.72
N ILE A 276 7.09 5.18 24.52
CA ILE A 276 6.12 6.03 23.81
C ILE A 276 4.93 5.17 23.39
N ILE A 277 3.72 5.72 23.48
CA ILE A 277 2.48 5.01 23.15
C ILE A 277 2.15 5.26 21.68
N PRO A 278 2.20 4.24 20.80
CA PRO A 278 1.82 4.40 19.41
C PRO A 278 0.34 4.77 19.27
N PHE A 279 0.02 5.72 18.40
CA PHE A 279 -1.37 6.03 18.06
C PHE A 279 -2.06 4.92 17.28
N LEU A 280 -1.35 4.16 16.43
CA LEU A 280 -1.97 3.19 15.54
C LEU A 280 -1.18 1.88 15.42
N PHE A 281 -1.77 0.80 15.92
CA PHE A 281 -1.32 -0.57 15.65
C PHE A 281 -2.09 -1.16 14.47
N ILE A 282 -1.38 -1.74 13.50
CA ILE A 282 -1.99 -2.39 12.33
C ILE A 282 -1.62 -3.87 12.32
N PHE A 283 -2.54 -4.71 12.75
CA PHE A 283 -2.39 -6.16 12.72
C PHE A 283 -2.86 -6.70 11.38
N ILE A 284 -1.95 -7.32 10.65
CA ILE A 284 -2.20 -7.85 9.32
C ILE A 284 -2.12 -9.38 9.39
N GLY A 285 -3.13 -10.03 8.83
CA GLY A 285 -3.31 -11.47 8.90
C GLY A 285 -2.09 -12.24 8.40
N ASN A 286 -1.94 -13.50 8.77
CA ASN A 286 -3.00 -14.38 9.26
C ASN A 286 -3.10 -14.40 10.79
N PHE A 287 -4.33 -14.52 11.32
CA PHE A 287 -4.60 -14.58 12.78
C PHE A 287 -4.52 -16.01 13.35
N GLN A 288 -4.03 -16.95 12.55
CA GLN A 288 -3.77 -18.34 12.91
C GLN A 288 -2.64 -18.89 12.03
N SER A 289 -1.91 -19.87 12.55
CA SER A 289 -0.76 -20.49 11.88
C SER A 289 -1.16 -21.40 10.73
N THR A 290 -2.34 -22.02 10.80
CA THR A 290 -2.88 -22.92 9.78
C THR A 290 -4.05 -22.27 9.04
N SER A 291 -4.36 -22.75 7.84
CA SER A 291 -5.52 -22.26 7.08
C SER A 291 -6.83 -22.57 7.79
N TYR A 292 -7.76 -21.61 7.80
CA TYR A 292 -9.09 -21.80 8.39
C TYR A 292 -9.82 -22.96 7.71
N VAL A 293 -10.27 -23.92 8.52
CA VAL A 293 -11.14 -25.02 8.06
C VAL A 293 -12.54 -24.76 8.57
N HIS A 294 -13.54 -24.71 7.69
CA HIS A 294 -14.93 -24.44 8.07
C HIS A 294 -15.52 -25.54 8.98
N SER A 295 -15.34 -25.38 10.29
CA SER A 295 -15.83 -26.28 11.34
C SER A 295 -16.12 -25.51 12.63
N ALA A 296 -16.97 -26.07 13.49
CA ALA A 296 -17.26 -25.48 14.80
C ALA A 296 -16.02 -25.40 15.71
N ALA A 297 -15.12 -26.39 15.60
CA ALA A 297 -13.87 -26.40 16.35
C ALA A 297 -12.94 -25.26 15.91
N ALA A 298 -12.71 -25.10 14.60
CA ALA A 298 -11.89 -24.00 14.08
C ALA A 298 -12.48 -22.63 14.42
N ALA A 299 -13.80 -22.47 14.35
CA ALA A 299 -14.47 -21.23 14.77
C ALA A 299 -14.21 -20.91 16.24
N THR A 300 -14.17 -21.93 17.09
CA THR A 300 -13.88 -21.80 18.52
C THR A 300 -12.43 -21.41 18.74
N THR A 301 -11.48 -22.12 18.15
CA THR A 301 -10.04 -21.82 18.24
C THR A 301 -9.72 -20.40 17.73
N TYR A 302 -10.31 -20.00 16.60
CA TYR A 302 -10.10 -18.67 16.04
C TYR A 302 -10.58 -17.56 16.99
N ARG A 303 -11.74 -17.75 17.63
CA ARG A 303 -12.25 -16.84 18.67
C ARG A 303 -11.36 -16.84 19.91
N GLU A 304 -10.89 -18.00 20.36
CA GLU A 304 -9.98 -18.12 21.51
C GLU A 304 -8.67 -17.37 21.29
N ASN A 305 -8.12 -17.37 20.06
CA ASN A 305 -6.92 -16.60 19.72
C ASN A 305 -7.16 -15.08 19.91
N PHE A 306 -8.28 -14.55 19.42
CA PHE A 306 -8.65 -13.15 19.64
C PHE A 306 -8.94 -12.85 21.11
N ASP A 307 -9.54 -13.79 21.85
CA ASP A 307 -9.79 -13.65 23.29
C ASP A 307 -8.49 -13.59 24.10
N GLN A 308 -7.45 -14.32 23.67
CA GLN A 308 -6.12 -14.28 24.27
C GLN A 308 -5.42 -12.95 23.96
N LEU A 309 -5.43 -12.52 22.69
CA LEU A 309 -4.90 -11.21 22.28
C LEU A 309 -5.54 -10.06 23.07
N ALA A 310 -6.87 -10.07 23.20
CA ALA A 310 -7.60 -9.09 23.97
C ALA A 310 -7.11 -9.00 25.42
N ASN A 311 -6.78 -10.15 26.05
CA ASN A 311 -6.26 -10.16 27.41
C ASN A 311 -4.87 -9.54 27.50
N ILE A 312 -4.01 -9.77 26.50
CA ILE A 312 -2.65 -9.21 26.46
C ILE A 312 -2.70 -7.69 26.32
N ILE A 313 -3.45 -7.18 25.34
CA ILE A 313 -3.62 -5.72 25.16
C ILE A 313 -4.18 -5.08 26.44
N SER A 314 -5.15 -5.75 27.09
CA SER A 314 -5.76 -5.24 28.33
C SER A 314 -4.81 -5.18 29.53
N LYS A 315 -3.65 -5.83 29.49
CA LYS A 315 -2.63 -5.71 30.56
C LYS A 315 -1.98 -4.31 30.57
N TYR A 316 -2.09 -3.56 29.48
CA TYR A 316 -1.47 -2.26 29.29
C TYR A 316 -2.56 -1.19 29.10
N PRO A 317 -3.14 -0.62 30.19
CA PRO A 317 -4.30 0.27 30.11
C PRO A 317 -4.07 1.51 29.26
N LEU A 318 -2.87 2.11 29.32
CA LEU A 318 -2.56 3.30 28.52
C LEU A 318 -2.62 3.01 27.01
N ILE A 319 -2.11 1.86 26.58
CA ILE A 319 -2.19 1.42 25.18
C ILE A 319 -3.65 1.07 24.83
N SER A 320 -4.34 0.29 25.67
CA SER A 320 -5.69 -0.20 25.35
C SER A 320 -6.77 0.89 25.31
N GLN A 321 -6.52 2.03 25.98
CA GLN A 321 -7.42 3.18 26.04
C GLN A 321 -7.11 4.24 24.99
N ASN A 322 -5.85 4.38 24.56
CA ASN A 322 -5.42 5.50 23.71
C ASN A 322 -5.08 5.08 22.28
N SER A 323 -4.50 3.90 22.08
CA SER A 323 -4.09 3.42 20.76
C SER A 323 -5.25 2.84 19.95
N HIS A 324 -5.22 3.05 18.63
CA HIS A 324 -6.12 2.40 17.68
C HIS A 324 -5.56 1.08 17.19
N PHE A 325 -6.40 0.06 17.11
CA PHE A 325 -6.03 -1.26 16.61
C PHE A 325 -6.83 -1.58 15.35
N ILE A 326 -6.13 -1.72 14.22
CA ILE A 326 -6.73 -2.14 12.95
C ILE A 326 -6.39 -3.61 12.69
N PHE A 327 -7.39 -4.42 12.37
CA PHE A 327 -7.22 -5.84 12.04
C PHE A 327 -7.61 -6.10 10.58
N ILE A 328 -6.65 -6.52 9.77
CA ILE A 328 -6.81 -6.76 8.33
C ILE A 328 -6.68 -8.26 8.06
N PRO A 329 -7.69 -8.94 7.48
CA PRO A 329 -7.65 -10.38 7.26
C PRO A 329 -6.68 -10.77 6.15
N GLY A 330 -5.96 -11.87 6.36
CA GLY A 330 -5.10 -12.50 5.37
C GLY A 330 -5.76 -13.67 4.64
N PRO A 331 -4.99 -14.38 3.79
CA PRO A 331 -5.49 -15.50 3.01
C PRO A 331 -5.90 -16.74 3.83
N ASN A 332 -5.37 -16.94 5.05
CA ASN A 332 -5.71 -18.09 5.90
C ASN A 332 -6.82 -17.82 6.93
N ASP A 333 -7.37 -16.61 6.96
CA ASP A 333 -8.49 -16.22 7.83
C ASP A 333 -9.83 -16.79 7.28
N PRO A 334 -10.99 -16.62 7.95
CA PRO A 334 -12.21 -17.38 7.65
C PRO A 334 -12.94 -16.89 6.39
N PHE A 335 -12.21 -16.77 5.28
CA PHE A 335 -12.64 -16.30 3.97
C PHE A 335 -12.12 -17.23 2.87
N GLY A 336 -12.85 -17.32 1.76
CA GLY A 336 -12.37 -18.04 0.57
C GLY A 336 -11.22 -17.33 -0.15
N ASN A 337 -10.76 -17.90 -1.27
CA ASN A 337 -9.68 -17.36 -2.11
C ASN A 337 -10.07 -16.10 -2.92
N MET A 338 -11.22 -15.50 -2.64
CA MET A 338 -11.78 -14.39 -3.41
C MET A 338 -11.48 -13.04 -2.75
N TYR A 339 -11.26 -12.03 -3.59
CA TYR A 339 -11.07 -10.64 -3.18
C TYR A 339 -12.19 -9.73 -3.68
N SER A 340 -12.50 -8.61 -3.06
CA SER A 340 -12.02 -8.13 -1.77
C SER A 340 -12.55 -8.96 -0.59
N LYS A 341 -11.72 -9.12 0.45
CA LYS A 341 -12.14 -9.79 1.69
C LYS A 341 -12.81 -8.77 2.62
N PRO A 342 -14.02 -9.05 3.14
CA PRO A 342 -14.65 -8.19 4.12
C PRO A 342 -13.94 -8.27 5.48
N PRO A 343 -14.27 -7.37 6.41
CA PRO A 343 -13.78 -7.45 7.79
C PRO A 343 -14.05 -8.80 8.44
N ILE A 344 -13.16 -9.18 9.37
CA ILE A 344 -13.36 -10.35 10.23
C ILE A 344 -14.73 -10.23 10.92
N PRO A 345 -15.59 -11.26 10.88
CA PRO A 345 -16.87 -11.20 11.54
C PRO A 345 -16.73 -10.90 13.04
N ALA A 346 -17.41 -9.85 13.51
CA ALA A 346 -17.32 -9.37 14.90
C ALA A 346 -17.62 -10.45 15.96
N GLN A 347 -18.33 -11.52 15.58
CA GLN A 347 -18.57 -12.69 16.44
C GLN A 347 -17.29 -13.38 16.93
N TYR A 348 -16.19 -13.32 16.16
CA TYR A 348 -14.90 -13.86 16.54
C TYR A 348 -14.13 -12.94 17.49
N CYS A 349 -14.44 -11.64 17.47
CA CYS A 349 -13.67 -10.60 18.16
C CYS A 349 -14.44 -9.95 19.33
N LYS A 350 -15.53 -10.57 19.82
CA LYS A 350 -16.42 -9.95 20.84
C LYS A 350 -15.67 -9.45 22.08
N LYS A 351 -14.74 -10.26 22.61
CA LYS A 351 -13.99 -9.89 23.81
C LYS A 351 -13.02 -8.74 23.54
N LEU A 352 -12.35 -8.76 22.39
CA LEU A 352 -11.47 -7.69 21.94
C LEU A 352 -12.24 -6.36 21.84
N LEU A 353 -13.37 -6.36 21.13
CA LEU A 353 -14.25 -5.19 20.97
C LEU A 353 -14.81 -4.68 22.31
N SER A 354 -14.96 -5.55 23.31
CA SER A 354 -15.44 -5.15 24.64
C SER A 354 -14.36 -4.59 25.57
N LYS A 355 -13.09 -4.96 25.36
CA LYS A 355 -11.99 -4.66 26.29
C LYS A 355 -11.04 -3.57 25.80
N VAL A 356 -10.92 -3.40 24.50
CA VAL A 356 -10.03 -2.42 23.87
C VAL A 356 -10.92 -1.32 23.27
N LYS A 357 -10.64 -0.07 23.62
CA LYS A 357 -11.52 1.06 23.31
C LYS A 357 -11.65 1.29 21.81
N ASN A 358 -10.51 1.35 21.13
CA ASN A 358 -10.41 1.81 19.74
C ASN A 358 -10.00 0.63 18.82
N VAL A 359 -10.97 -0.14 18.33
CA VAL A 359 -10.75 -1.30 17.45
C VAL A 359 -11.51 -1.16 16.14
N THR A 360 -10.81 -1.32 15.02
CA THR A 360 -11.39 -1.39 13.68
C THR A 360 -11.10 -2.74 13.05
N LEU A 361 -12.14 -3.49 12.70
CA LEU A 361 -12.02 -4.67 11.83
C LEU A 361 -12.12 -4.17 10.38
N ALA A 362 -11.02 -4.24 9.64
CA ALA A 362 -10.90 -3.68 8.30
C ALA A 362 -10.95 -4.77 7.21
N SER A 363 -11.21 -4.35 5.97
CA SER A 363 -11.18 -5.22 4.80
C SER A 363 -9.76 -5.53 4.34
N ASN A 364 -9.62 -6.46 3.39
CA ASN A 364 -8.38 -6.64 2.63
C ASN A 364 -8.68 -6.57 1.10
N PRO A 365 -8.12 -5.59 0.37
CA PRO A 365 -7.19 -4.55 0.82
C PRO A 365 -7.83 -3.58 1.81
N CYS A 366 -6.99 -2.82 2.51
CA CYS A 366 -7.40 -1.73 3.40
C CYS A 366 -6.81 -0.42 2.90
N ARG A 367 -7.60 0.65 2.95
CA ARG A 367 -7.14 2.01 2.64
C ARG A 367 -7.29 2.86 3.89
N ILE A 368 -6.23 3.54 4.26
CA ILE A 368 -6.20 4.42 5.42
C ILE A 368 -5.78 5.80 4.91
N LYS A 369 -6.62 6.80 5.17
CA LYS A 369 -6.21 8.19 5.12
C LYS A 369 -5.77 8.59 6.51
N TYR A 370 -4.55 9.10 6.61
CA TYR A 370 -4.05 9.67 7.83
C TYR A 370 -3.39 11.01 7.56
N CYS A 371 -3.95 12.08 8.11
CA CYS A 371 -3.56 13.45 7.77
C CYS A 371 -3.57 13.66 6.24
N LYS A 372 -2.41 13.94 5.65
CA LYS A 372 -2.22 14.15 4.21
C LYS A 372 -1.75 12.90 3.45
N LYS A 373 -1.65 11.75 4.13
CA LYS A 373 -1.06 10.52 3.60
C LYS A 373 -2.14 9.49 3.22
N ASP A 374 -2.07 8.99 1.99
CA ASP A 374 -2.83 7.85 1.52
C ASP A 374 -2.00 6.57 1.74
N ILE A 375 -2.50 5.65 2.56
CA ILE A 375 -1.82 4.38 2.90
C ILE A 375 -2.68 3.22 2.40
N LEU A 376 -2.19 2.48 1.42
CA LEU A 376 -2.82 1.26 0.89
C LEU A 376 -2.14 0.03 1.50
N ILE A 377 -2.93 -0.89 2.03
CA ILE A 377 -2.45 -2.14 2.64
C ILE A 377 -3.10 -3.30 1.92
N PHE A 378 -2.28 -4.25 1.50
CA PHE A 378 -2.74 -5.46 0.84
C PHE A 378 -2.02 -6.67 1.39
N ARG A 379 -2.79 -7.63 1.90
CA ARG A 379 -2.26 -8.87 2.50
C ARG A 379 -2.52 -10.05 1.60
N GLU A 380 -1.48 -10.51 0.90
CA GLU A 380 -1.51 -11.72 0.09
C GLU A 380 -0.06 -12.20 -0.15
N ASP A 381 0.16 -13.48 -0.40
CA ASP A 381 1.49 -14.03 -0.69
C ASP A 381 1.87 -13.76 -2.17
N MET A 382 1.87 -12.48 -2.54
CA MET A 382 1.95 -11.98 -3.92
C MET A 382 3.21 -12.40 -4.66
N MET A 383 4.36 -12.40 -4.01
CA MET A 383 5.62 -12.83 -4.60
C MET A 383 5.49 -14.24 -5.18
N ASN A 384 5.00 -15.18 -4.36
CA ASN A 384 4.83 -16.56 -4.76
C ASN A 384 3.77 -16.73 -5.85
N ILE A 385 2.65 -15.98 -5.75
CA ILE A 385 1.58 -16.02 -6.77
C ILE A 385 2.09 -15.52 -8.11
N MET A 386 2.78 -14.38 -8.13
CA MET A 386 3.26 -13.74 -9.36
C MET A 386 4.32 -14.61 -10.03
N VAL A 387 5.32 -15.09 -9.28
CA VAL A 387 6.40 -15.93 -9.81
C VAL A 387 5.87 -17.25 -10.37
N ARG A 388 4.95 -17.92 -9.68
CA ARG A 388 4.35 -19.17 -10.17
C ARG A 388 3.52 -19.02 -11.45
N ASN A 389 2.98 -17.82 -11.67
CA ASN A 389 2.12 -17.52 -12.82
C ASN A 389 2.80 -16.64 -13.86
N ALA A 390 4.11 -16.45 -13.74
CA ALA A 390 4.89 -15.71 -14.73
C ALA A 390 4.85 -16.47 -16.07
N ALA A 391 4.43 -15.77 -17.11
CA ALA A 391 4.46 -16.25 -18.49
C ALA A 391 5.88 -16.26 -19.07
N ILE A 392 6.81 -15.54 -18.42
CA ILE A 392 8.20 -15.38 -18.83
C ILE A 392 9.07 -15.67 -17.60
N PRO A 393 10.22 -16.34 -17.75
CA PRO A 393 11.15 -16.56 -16.65
C PRO A 393 11.50 -15.26 -15.91
N VAL A 394 11.32 -15.26 -14.59
CA VAL A 394 11.61 -14.10 -13.75
C VAL A 394 13.10 -14.09 -13.41
N PRO A 395 13.81 -12.97 -13.56
CA PRO A 395 15.18 -12.84 -13.04
C PRO A 395 15.24 -13.12 -11.55
N ASN A 396 16.28 -13.82 -11.10
CA ASN A 396 16.43 -14.15 -9.68
C ASN A 396 16.89 -12.95 -8.84
N ASP A 397 17.49 -11.94 -9.46
CA ASP A 397 18.06 -10.78 -8.77
C ASP A 397 16.99 -9.71 -8.50
N ASN A 398 16.96 -9.19 -7.27
CA ASN A 398 16.05 -8.12 -6.84
C ASN A 398 14.58 -8.37 -7.20
N ILE A 399 14.09 -9.59 -6.97
CA ILE A 399 12.74 -10.02 -7.35
C ILE A 399 11.64 -9.14 -6.72
N GLU A 400 11.91 -8.55 -5.55
CA GLU A 400 11.09 -7.54 -4.91
C GLU A 400 10.91 -6.28 -5.76
N LYS A 401 11.95 -5.80 -6.45
CA LYS A 401 11.83 -4.67 -7.39
C LYS A 401 11.01 -5.02 -8.61
N HIS A 402 11.13 -6.25 -9.12
CA HIS A 402 10.28 -6.75 -10.19
C HIS A 402 8.81 -6.83 -9.75
N LEU A 403 8.53 -7.28 -8.52
CA LEU A 403 7.17 -7.29 -7.99
C LEU A 403 6.60 -5.87 -7.85
N ILE A 404 7.36 -4.95 -7.25
CA ILE A 404 6.94 -3.56 -7.02
C ILE A 404 6.61 -2.85 -8.34
N SER A 405 7.55 -2.88 -9.30
CA SER A 405 7.31 -2.32 -10.64
C SER A 405 6.06 -2.92 -11.26
N THR A 406 5.85 -4.23 -11.17
CA THR A 406 4.63 -4.84 -11.70
C THR A 406 3.37 -4.27 -11.08
N ILE A 407 3.25 -4.23 -9.76
CA ILE A 407 2.00 -3.81 -9.11
C ILE A 407 1.67 -2.33 -9.41
N LEU A 408 2.68 -1.45 -9.37
CA LEU A 408 2.52 -0.02 -9.56
C LEU A 408 2.31 0.33 -11.05
N ASP A 409 3.05 -0.31 -11.96
CA ASP A 409 2.94 -0.15 -13.42
C ASP A 409 1.65 -0.77 -13.97
N GLN A 410 1.09 -1.77 -13.29
CA GLN A 410 -0.26 -2.25 -13.60
C GLN A 410 -1.35 -1.37 -12.99
N GLY A 411 -1.03 -0.58 -11.96
CA GLY A 411 -2.01 0.19 -11.19
C GLY A 411 -3.08 -0.72 -10.56
N PHE A 412 -2.72 -1.96 -10.24
CA PHE A 412 -3.67 -3.00 -9.83
C PHE A 412 -2.98 -4.05 -8.94
N LEU A 413 -3.59 -4.37 -7.79
CA LEU A 413 -3.00 -5.26 -6.78
C LEU A 413 -2.90 -6.73 -7.21
N LEU A 414 -3.75 -7.18 -8.14
CA LEU A 414 -3.85 -8.58 -8.56
C LEU A 414 -3.78 -8.73 -10.09
N PRO A 415 -2.65 -8.39 -10.74
CA PRO A 415 -2.54 -8.44 -12.20
C PRO A 415 -2.28 -9.88 -12.69
N VAL A 416 -3.11 -10.82 -12.24
CA VAL A 416 -3.10 -12.25 -12.57
C VAL A 416 -4.48 -12.68 -13.09
N PRO A 417 -4.61 -13.86 -13.71
CA PRO A 417 -5.90 -14.33 -14.22
C PRO A 417 -6.89 -14.59 -13.08
N ALA A 418 -8.18 -14.46 -13.37
CA ALA A 418 -9.24 -14.67 -12.39
C ALA A 418 -9.31 -16.14 -11.90
N GLU A 419 -8.79 -17.07 -12.70
CA GLU A 419 -8.64 -18.49 -12.36
C GLU A 419 -7.63 -18.70 -11.21
N VAL A 420 -6.65 -17.79 -11.08
CA VAL A 420 -5.63 -17.82 -10.02
C VAL A 420 -6.15 -17.12 -8.76
N LYS A 421 -6.64 -15.88 -8.92
CA LYS A 421 -7.22 -15.07 -7.83
C LYS A 421 -8.51 -14.42 -8.30
N PRO A 422 -9.68 -14.99 -7.95
CA PRO A 422 -10.96 -14.41 -8.34
C PRO A 422 -11.24 -13.12 -7.57
N ILE A 423 -11.79 -12.13 -8.28
CA ILE A 423 -12.18 -10.84 -7.72
C ILE A 423 -13.69 -10.67 -7.91
N VAL A 424 -14.39 -10.23 -6.87
CA VAL A 424 -15.79 -9.82 -6.92
C VAL A 424 -15.88 -8.61 -7.84
N ILE A 425 -16.55 -8.78 -8.98
CA ILE A 425 -16.65 -7.79 -10.06
C ILE A 425 -17.13 -6.42 -9.55
N SER A 426 -18.08 -6.40 -8.62
CA SER A 426 -18.65 -5.17 -8.07
C SER A 426 -17.68 -4.36 -7.21
N HIS A 427 -16.57 -4.97 -6.76
CA HIS A 427 -15.55 -4.33 -5.92
C HIS A 427 -14.19 -4.26 -6.63
N TYR A 428 -14.17 -4.35 -7.96
CA TYR A 428 -12.94 -4.37 -8.74
C TYR A 428 -12.11 -3.08 -8.57
N ASN A 429 -12.77 -1.94 -8.37
CA ASN A 429 -12.14 -0.66 -8.06
C ASN A 429 -11.38 -0.63 -6.72
N ALA A 430 -11.70 -1.51 -5.78
CA ALA A 430 -10.95 -1.64 -4.52
C ALA A 430 -9.52 -2.15 -4.74
N MET A 431 -9.26 -2.84 -5.85
CA MET A 431 -7.95 -3.38 -6.21
C MET A 431 -7.07 -2.39 -6.99
N LEU A 432 -7.62 -1.23 -7.38
CA LEU A 432 -6.87 -0.22 -8.12
C LEU A 432 -5.82 0.46 -7.21
N VAL A 433 -4.64 0.65 -7.79
CA VAL A 433 -3.52 1.43 -7.24
C VAL A 433 -3.37 2.68 -8.12
N TYR A 434 -4.40 3.51 -8.13
CA TYR A 434 -4.46 4.73 -8.94
C TYR A 434 -5.37 5.82 -8.34
N PRO A 435 -4.89 7.06 -8.17
CA PRO A 435 -3.49 7.49 -8.27
C PRO A 435 -2.58 6.66 -7.35
N LEU A 436 -1.26 6.73 -7.56
CA LEU A 436 -0.33 6.10 -6.63
C LEU A 436 -0.54 6.70 -5.22
N PRO A 437 -0.62 5.88 -4.16
CA PRO A 437 -0.70 6.36 -2.78
C PRO A 437 0.66 6.85 -2.28
N ASP A 438 0.71 7.40 -1.07
CA ASP A 438 1.98 7.78 -0.43
C ASP A 438 2.77 6.54 0.05
N LEU A 439 2.04 5.52 0.54
CA LEU A 439 2.60 4.26 1.03
C LEU A 439 1.75 3.06 0.59
N VAL A 440 2.39 2.04 0.02
CA VAL A 440 1.82 0.71 -0.20
C VAL A 440 2.49 -0.30 0.73
N ILE A 441 1.71 -1.00 1.54
CA ILE A 441 2.17 -2.14 2.34
C ILE A 441 1.73 -3.42 1.62
N LEU A 442 2.68 -4.09 0.97
CA LEU A 442 2.51 -5.41 0.36
C LEU A 442 2.89 -6.47 1.39
N ALA A 443 1.99 -6.76 2.32
CA ALA A 443 2.24 -7.71 3.39
C ALA A 443 2.30 -9.15 2.82
N ASP A 444 3.52 -9.68 2.73
CA ASP A 444 3.84 -10.99 2.16
C ASP A 444 4.62 -11.82 3.19
N LYS A 445 4.66 -13.14 2.98
CA LYS A 445 5.57 -14.03 3.70
C LYS A 445 7.00 -13.96 3.20
N PHE A 446 7.24 -13.33 2.05
CA PHE A 446 8.57 -13.06 1.53
C PHE A 446 9.43 -12.25 2.51
N GLU A 447 10.74 -12.21 2.29
CA GLU A 447 11.68 -11.42 3.09
C GLU A 447 11.29 -9.94 3.11
N ALA A 448 11.55 -9.27 4.24
CA ALA A 448 11.21 -7.87 4.41
C ALA A 448 11.99 -6.99 3.42
N TYR A 449 11.32 -6.00 2.84
CA TYR A 449 11.94 -5.05 1.91
C TYR A 449 11.26 -3.69 1.98
N GLN A 450 11.98 -2.66 1.55
CA GLN A 450 11.50 -1.29 1.45
C GLN A 450 12.13 -0.62 0.23
N HIS A 451 11.29 -0.04 -0.62
CA HIS A 451 11.73 0.71 -1.80
C HIS A 451 10.82 1.91 -2.04
N GLU A 452 11.39 2.92 -2.70
CA GLU A 452 10.62 4.00 -3.30
C GLU A 452 10.48 3.77 -4.80
N TYR A 453 9.28 4.00 -5.33
CA TYR A 453 9.01 3.89 -6.76
C TYR A 453 7.98 4.95 -7.18
N GLU A 454 8.38 5.89 -8.04
CA GLU A 454 7.50 6.95 -8.58
C GLU A 454 6.74 7.76 -7.51
N GLU A 455 7.47 8.26 -6.49
CA GLU A 455 6.95 9.00 -5.32
C GLU A 455 6.10 8.16 -4.34
N CYS A 456 6.03 6.84 -4.52
CA CYS A 456 5.34 5.92 -3.62
C CYS A 456 6.35 5.10 -2.81
N GLN A 457 6.25 5.14 -1.48
CA GLN A 457 6.96 4.18 -0.62
C GLN A 457 6.26 2.82 -0.70
N VAL A 458 7.03 1.74 -0.82
CA VAL A 458 6.50 0.37 -0.86
C VAL A 458 7.26 -0.49 0.13
N VAL A 459 6.51 -1.17 1.00
CA VAL A 459 7.06 -1.94 2.11
C VAL A 459 6.44 -3.32 2.15
N ASN A 460 7.28 -4.33 2.34
CA ASN A 460 6.89 -5.61 2.90
C ASN A 460 7.56 -5.74 4.28
N PRO A 461 6.78 -5.85 5.38
CA PRO A 461 7.31 -6.12 6.73
C PRO A 461 7.97 -7.52 6.85
N GLY A 462 7.65 -8.43 5.93
CA GLY A 462 7.88 -9.86 6.07
C GLY A 462 6.96 -10.54 7.10
N SER A 463 7.11 -11.86 7.19
CA SER A 463 6.32 -12.66 8.15
C SER A 463 6.90 -12.56 9.56
N PHE A 464 6.26 -11.78 10.44
CA PHE A 464 6.67 -11.60 11.84
C PHE A 464 7.16 -12.88 12.55
N PRO A 465 6.41 -13.99 12.65
CA PRO A 465 6.88 -15.19 13.38
C PRO A 465 8.03 -15.93 12.69
N ASN A 466 8.22 -15.74 11.38
CA ASN A 466 9.22 -16.46 10.59
C ASN A 466 10.47 -15.61 10.32
N ASN A 467 10.39 -14.29 10.51
CA ASN A 467 11.44 -13.34 10.22
C ASN A 467 11.88 -12.62 11.52
N GLN A 468 12.28 -13.41 12.52
CA GLN A 468 12.85 -12.92 13.78
C GLN A 468 11.99 -11.88 14.52
N PHE A 469 10.66 -11.94 14.38
CA PHE A 469 9.75 -10.96 14.99
C PHE A 469 10.01 -9.52 14.51
N GLN A 470 10.42 -9.38 13.25
CA GLN A 470 10.55 -8.10 12.58
C GLN A 470 9.16 -7.50 12.28
N PHE A 471 9.06 -6.19 12.47
CA PHE A 471 7.91 -5.35 12.13
C PHE A 471 8.38 -4.02 11.54
N ALA A 472 7.46 -3.22 11.01
CA ALA A 472 7.75 -1.92 10.43
C ALA A 472 7.03 -0.79 11.19
N VAL A 473 7.75 0.32 11.41
CA VAL A 473 7.26 1.57 11.99
C VAL A 473 7.22 2.65 10.92
N TYR A 474 6.07 3.31 10.73
CA TYR A 474 5.93 4.38 9.74
C TYR A 474 5.60 5.70 10.40
N GLN A 475 6.50 6.67 10.24
CA GLN A 475 6.37 8.05 10.70
C GLN A 475 5.79 8.94 9.58
N PRO A 476 4.50 9.29 9.59
CA PRO A 476 3.83 9.94 8.47
C PRO A 476 4.26 11.39 8.26
N ALA A 477 4.70 12.05 9.33
CA ALA A 477 5.17 13.44 9.30
C ALA A 477 6.37 13.60 8.36
N VAL A 478 7.33 12.66 8.43
CA VAL A 478 8.53 12.61 7.58
C VAL A 478 8.38 11.67 6.39
N GLY A 479 7.39 10.79 6.39
CA GLY A 479 7.20 9.77 5.35
C GLY A 479 8.21 8.63 5.41
N LEU A 480 8.84 8.43 6.57
CA LEU A 480 9.89 7.42 6.78
C LEU A 480 9.28 6.11 7.29
N VAL A 481 9.79 4.99 6.79
CA VAL A 481 9.53 3.66 7.35
C VAL A 481 10.83 3.11 7.93
N GLU A 482 10.76 2.60 9.14
CA GLU A 482 11.88 2.01 9.87
C GLU A 482 11.58 0.55 10.23
N PRO A 483 12.46 -0.40 9.89
CA PRO A 483 12.34 -1.77 10.36
C PRO A 483 12.71 -1.85 11.85
N SER A 484 11.98 -2.66 12.60
CA SER A 484 12.22 -2.92 14.01
C SER A 484 12.17 -4.42 14.29
N ILE A 485 12.93 -4.89 15.27
CA ILE A 485 13.06 -6.31 15.63
C ILE A 485 12.84 -6.47 17.14
N LEU A 486 12.02 -7.45 17.53
CA LEU A 486 11.81 -7.79 18.93
C LEU A 486 12.79 -8.89 19.39
N TYR A 487 13.84 -8.47 20.08
CA TYR A 487 14.80 -9.39 20.71
C TYR A 487 14.18 -10.29 21.78
#